data_AF-W1DUG1-F1
#
_entry.id   AF-W1DUG1-F1
#
_cell.length_a   1.000
_cell.length_b   1.000
_cell.length_c   1.000
_cell.angle_alpha   90.00
_cell.angle_beta   90.00
_cell.angle_gamma   90.00
#
_symmetry.space_group_name_H-M   'P 1'
#
loop_
_entity.id
_entity.type
_entity.pdbx_description
1 polymer ?
#
loop_
_entity_poly.entity_id
_entity_poly.type
_entity_poly.pdbx_seq_one_letter_code
_entity_poly.pdbx_strand_id
1 'polypeptide(L)'
;MLYIFDLGNVIVDIDFNRVLGAWSDLTRIPLATLKQHFTMGEAFHQHERGELSDEDFAAAMCHEMNMPLSYEQFAHGWQAVFVALRPEVITIMHKLRAQGHRVVVLSNTNRLHTTFWPDEYPEVRAAADRIYLSQEMGLRKPEAQIYLRVLEEEGFSAADTVFF
;
A
#
# COMPACT_ATOMS: atom_id res chain seq x y z
N MET A 1 0.04 18.03 -17.74
CA MET A 1 -0.32 17.87 -16.31
C MET A 1 0.16 16.51 -15.84
N LEU A 2 0.53 16.44 -14.56
CA LEU A 2 0.84 15.22 -13.83
C LEU A 2 -0.40 14.79 -13.02
N TYR A 3 -0.76 13.52 -13.12
CA TYR A 3 -1.81 12.91 -12.31
C TYR A 3 -1.19 11.81 -11.46
N ILE A 4 -1.34 11.95 -10.14
CA ILE A 4 -0.82 11.01 -9.15
C ILE A 4 -2.03 10.32 -8.52
N PHE A 5 -2.06 8.99 -8.57
CA PHE A 5 -3.11 8.19 -7.95
C PHE A 5 -2.56 7.43 -6.74
N ASP A 6 -3.29 7.44 -5.62
CA ASP A 6 -3.10 6.41 -4.60
C ASP A 6 -3.46 5.02 -5.14
N LEU A 7 -2.91 3.97 -4.51
CA LEU A 7 -3.25 2.59 -4.82
C LEU A 7 -4.46 2.14 -3.99
N GLY A 8 -4.32 2.16 -2.67
CA GLY A 8 -5.32 1.63 -1.74
C GLY A 8 -6.57 2.52 -1.67
N ASN A 9 -7.75 1.91 -1.85
CA ASN A 9 -9.06 2.57 -1.89
C ASN A 9 -9.24 3.63 -2.99
N VAL A 10 -8.31 3.72 -3.94
CA VAL A 10 -8.41 4.53 -5.16
C VAL A 10 -8.37 3.64 -6.39
N ILE A 11 -7.29 2.90 -6.63
CA ILE A 11 -7.17 1.96 -7.77
C ILE A 11 -7.63 0.55 -7.37
N VAL A 12 -7.32 0.12 -6.14
CA VAL A 12 -7.63 -1.21 -5.62
C VAL A 12 -8.35 -1.08 -4.28
N ASP A 13 -9.46 -1.77 -4.12
CA ASP A 13 -10.15 -1.89 -2.83
C ASP A 13 -9.28 -2.69 -1.85
N ILE A 14 -9.08 -2.13 -0.66
CA ILE A 14 -8.34 -2.78 0.43
C ILE A 14 -9.22 -2.93 1.66
N ASP A 15 -9.10 -4.06 2.35
CA ASP A 15 -9.87 -4.35 3.57
C ASP A 15 -9.03 -5.11 4.60
N PHE A 16 -8.55 -4.39 5.61
CA PHE A 16 -7.83 -4.97 6.74
C PHE A 16 -8.69 -5.91 7.59
N ASN A 17 -10.03 -5.87 7.51
CA ASN A 17 -10.86 -6.85 8.22
C ASN A 17 -10.63 -8.27 7.68
N ARG A 18 -10.23 -8.42 6.41
CA ARG A 18 -9.87 -9.72 5.82
C ARG A 18 -8.58 -10.26 6.42
N VAL A 19 -7.59 -9.39 6.60
CA VAL A 19 -6.33 -9.70 7.30
C VAL A 19 -6.61 -10.17 8.72
N LEU A 20 -7.37 -9.36 9.49
CA LEU A 20 -7.73 -9.69 10.86
C LEU A 20 -8.58 -10.97 10.95
N GLY A 21 -9.42 -11.23 9.95
CA GLY A 21 -10.19 -12.47 9.83
C GLY A 21 -9.28 -13.69 9.65
N ALA A 22 -8.32 -13.62 8.72
CA ALA A 22 -7.35 -14.69 8.51
C ALA A 22 -6.52 -14.97 9.78
N TRP A 23 -6.06 -13.94 10.48
CA TRP A 23 -5.36 -14.10 11.74
C TRP A 23 -6.26 -14.62 12.87
N SER A 24 -7.52 -14.18 12.93
CA SER A 24 -8.52 -14.70 13.87
C SER A 24 -8.73 -16.20 13.68
N ASP A 25 -8.81 -16.67 12.43
CA ASP A 25 -9.00 -18.09 12.12
C ASP A 25 -7.78 -18.94 12.51
N LEU A 26 -6.57 -18.41 12.29
CA LEU A 26 -5.30 -19.08 12.63
C LEU A 26 -5.06 -19.13 14.15
N THR A 27 -5.29 -18.02 14.86
CA THR A 27 -4.98 -17.87 16.28
C THR A 27 -6.12 -18.27 17.21
N ARG A 28 -7.36 -18.37 16.69
CA ARG A 28 -8.61 -18.47 17.47
C ARG A 28 -8.88 -17.28 18.40
N ILE A 29 -8.13 -16.18 18.28
CA ILE A 29 -8.43 -14.93 18.97
C ILE A 29 -9.66 -14.31 18.29
N PRO A 30 -10.70 -13.89 19.02
CA PRO A 30 -11.88 -13.28 18.40
C PRO A 30 -11.52 -12.07 17.54
N LEU A 31 -12.08 -12.00 16.33
CA LEU A 31 -11.92 -10.86 15.42
C LEU A 31 -12.17 -9.50 16.10
N ALA A 32 -13.17 -9.42 16.98
CA ALA A 32 -13.46 -8.19 17.73
C ALA A 32 -12.29 -7.74 18.62
N THR A 33 -11.59 -8.68 19.25
CA THR A 33 -10.39 -8.41 20.06
C THR A 33 -9.24 -7.95 19.19
N LEU A 34 -8.99 -8.61 18.05
CA LEU A 34 -7.96 -8.18 17.11
C LEU A 34 -8.24 -6.77 16.57
N LYS A 35 -9.49 -6.46 16.24
CA LYS A 35 -9.90 -5.10 15.80
C LYS A 35 -9.65 -4.03 16.86
N GLN A 36 -9.83 -4.35 18.14
CA GLN A 36 -9.61 -3.39 19.22
C GLN A 36 -8.13 -3.07 19.42
N HIS A 37 -7.24 -4.03 19.17
CA HIS A 37 -5.80 -3.87 19.35
C HIS A 37 -5.05 -3.53 18.06
N PHE A 38 -5.69 -3.65 16.90
CA PHE A 38 -5.05 -3.29 15.63
C PHE A 38 -4.86 -1.78 15.54
N THR A 39 -3.61 -1.34 15.57
CA THR A 39 -3.24 0.05 15.38
C THR A 39 -2.30 0.20 14.19
N MET A 40 -2.40 1.33 13.48
CA MET A 40 -1.38 1.76 12.52
C MET A 40 -0.35 2.60 13.28
N GLY A 41 0.39 1.93 14.16
CA GLY A 41 1.38 2.54 15.05
C GLY A 41 2.73 2.79 14.38
N GLU A 42 3.75 3.07 15.18
CA GLU A 42 5.08 3.44 14.67
C GLU A 42 5.74 2.31 13.87
N ALA A 43 5.56 1.04 14.28
CA ALA A 43 6.08 -0.10 13.53
C ALA A 43 5.52 -0.14 12.09
N PHE A 44 4.24 0.21 11.93
CA PHE A 44 3.60 0.31 10.61
C PHE A 44 4.21 1.44 9.78
N HIS A 45 4.44 2.61 10.38
CA HIS A 45 5.06 3.74 9.69
C HIS A 45 6.53 3.47 9.29
N GLN A 46 7.32 2.89 10.19
CA GLN A 46 8.70 2.50 9.92
C GLN A 46 8.77 1.48 8.80
N HIS A 47 7.85 0.51 8.82
CA HIS A 47 7.76 -0.49 7.77
C HIS A 47 7.36 0.11 6.41
N GLU A 48 6.38 1.03 6.38
CA GLU A 48 6.02 1.76 5.16
C GLU A 48 7.18 2.59 4.61
N ARG A 49 8.08 3.11 5.47
CA ARG A 49 9.31 3.81 5.05
C ARG A 49 10.47 2.86 4.73
N GLY A 50 10.30 1.55 4.88
CA GLY A 50 11.39 0.59 4.67
C GLY A 50 12.48 0.62 5.75
N GLU A 51 12.20 1.24 6.90
CA GLU A 51 13.10 1.34 8.06
C GLU A 51 13.07 0.08 8.93
N LEU A 52 12.01 -0.73 8.80
CA LEU A 52 11.79 -1.97 9.53
C LEU A 52 11.66 -3.14 8.55
N SER A 53 12.38 -4.24 8.82
CA SER A 53 12.29 -5.46 8.02
C SER A 53 10.90 -6.10 8.09
N ASP A 54 10.57 -6.97 7.13
CA ASP A 54 9.29 -7.69 7.10
C ASP A 54 9.14 -8.57 8.37
N GLU A 55 10.22 -9.23 8.79
CA GLU A 55 10.26 -10.10 9.96
C GLU A 55 10.15 -9.30 11.27
N ASP A 56 10.85 -8.17 11.37
CA ASP A 56 10.77 -7.31 12.57
C ASP A 56 9.40 -6.64 12.69
N PHE A 57 8.79 -6.24 11.56
CA PHE A 57 7.43 -5.73 11.53
C PHE A 57 6.43 -6.79 12.00
N ALA A 58 6.52 -8.01 11.47
CA ALA A 58 5.67 -9.11 11.89
C ALA A 58 5.83 -9.42 13.39
N ALA A 59 7.06 -9.44 13.90
CA ALA A 59 7.34 -9.67 15.31
C ALA A 59 6.75 -8.56 16.20
N ALA A 60 6.92 -7.29 15.81
CA ALA A 60 6.37 -6.15 16.54
C ALA A 60 4.84 -6.18 16.58
N MET A 61 4.18 -6.41 15.44
CA MET A 61 2.72 -6.50 15.35
C MET A 61 2.17 -7.69 16.14
N CYS A 62 2.80 -8.87 16.04
CA CYS A 62 2.42 -10.04 16.81
C CYS A 62 2.55 -9.79 18.32
N HIS A 63 3.61 -9.09 18.75
CA HIS A 63 3.79 -8.74 20.15
C HIS A 63 2.73 -7.74 20.63
N GLU A 64 2.47 -6.66 19.89
CA GLU A 64 1.47 -5.65 20.25
C GLU A 64 0.06 -6.24 20.33
N MET A 65 -0.29 -7.14 19.40
CA MET A 65 -1.60 -7.75 19.32
C MET A 65 -1.72 -9.07 20.11
N ASN A 66 -0.65 -9.50 20.79
CA ASN A 66 -0.55 -10.78 21.50
C ASN A 66 -0.95 -12.00 20.63
N MET A 67 -0.45 -12.04 19.40
CA MET A 67 -0.71 -13.10 18.43
C MET A 67 0.43 -14.13 18.40
N PRO A 68 0.15 -15.43 18.63
CA PRO A 68 1.16 -16.49 18.56
C PRO A 68 1.34 -16.98 17.11
N LEU A 69 1.70 -16.08 16.20
CA LEU A 69 1.90 -16.40 14.77
C LEU A 69 3.39 -16.50 14.43
N SER A 70 3.74 -17.46 13.58
CA SER A 70 5.01 -17.41 12.85
C SER A 70 5.00 -16.29 11.81
N TYR A 71 6.18 -15.90 11.33
CA TYR A 71 6.30 -14.95 10.22
C TYR A 71 5.49 -15.38 8.99
N GLU A 72 5.56 -16.66 8.61
CA GLU A 72 4.82 -17.18 7.44
C GLU A 72 3.30 -17.07 7.62
N GLN A 73 2.79 -17.37 8.81
CA GLN A 73 1.36 -17.25 9.12
C GLN A 73 0.92 -15.79 9.15
N PHE A 74 1.75 -14.90 9.70
CA PHE A 74 1.51 -13.47 9.69
C PHE A 74 1.42 -12.96 8.25
N ALA A 75 2.44 -13.24 7.43
CA ALA A 75 2.53 -12.83 6.03
C ALA A 75 1.34 -13.36 5.21
N HIS A 76 0.95 -14.62 5.42
CA HIS A 76 -0.21 -15.21 4.75
C HIS A 76 -1.50 -14.43 5.04
N GLY A 77 -1.75 -14.09 6.31
CA GLY A 77 -2.91 -13.26 6.65
C GLY A 77 -2.80 -11.83 6.12
N TRP A 78 -1.60 -11.25 6.16
CA TRP A 78 -1.32 -9.89 5.67
C TRP A 78 -1.64 -9.72 4.18
N GLN A 79 -1.37 -10.75 3.37
CA GLN A 79 -1.67 -10.75 1.94
C GLN A 79 -3.17 -10.68 1.62
N ALA A 80 -4.06 -11.03 2.57
CA ALA A 80 -5.50 -11.02 2.36
C ALA A 80 -6.13 -9.61 2.23
N VAL A 81 -5.32 -8.55 2.37
CA VAL A 81 -5.76 -7.15 2.38
C VAL A 81 -6.37 -6.70 1.06
N PHE A 82 -5.90 -7.21 -0.08
CA PHE A 82 -6.40 -6.80 -1.38
C PHE A 82 -7.75 -7.47 -1.68
N VAL A 83 -8.71 -6.67 -2.18
CA VAL A 83 -10.08 -7.13 -2.44
C VAL A 83 -10.33 -7.23 -3.93
N ALA A 84 -10.27 -6.10 -4.64
CA ALA A 84 -10.61 -6.03 -6.05
C ALA A 84 -10.02 -4.78 -6.70
N LEU A 85 -9.64 -4.92 -7.97
CA LEU A 85 -9.29 -3.80 -8.83
C LEU A 85 -10.55 -2.98 -9.15
N ARG A 86 -10.41 -1.65 -9.24
CA ARG A 86 -11.44 -0.74 -9.75
C ARG A 86 -11.23 -0.45 -11.25
N PRO A 87 -11.90 -1.17 -12.17
CA PRO A 87 -11.58 -1.12 -13.60
C PRO A 87 -11.86 0.25 -14.24
N GLU A 88 -12.79 1.01 -13.66
CA GLU A 88 -13.10 2.38 -14.09
C GLU A 88 -11.92 3.34 -13.88
N VAL A 89 -11.16 3.17 -12.81
CA VAL A 89 -9.97 3.99 -12.52
C VAL A 89 -8.85 3.65 -13.49
N ILE A 90 -8.63 2.37 -13.75
CA ILE A 90 -7.69 1.90 -14.78
C ILE A 90 -8.06 2.48 -16.15
N THR A 91 -9.34 2.48 -16.51
CA THR A 91 -9.83 3.07 -17.75
C THR A 91 -9.53 4.58 -17.82
N ILE A 92 -9.69 5.31 -16.72
CA ILE A 92 -9.36 6.73 -16.63
C ILE A 92 -7.85 6.97 -16.80
N MET A 93 -7.01 6.19 -16.11
CA MET A 93 -5.55 6.28 -16.21
C MET A 93 -5.08 6.11 -17.66
N HIS A 94 -5.61 5.10 -18.37
CA HIS A 94 -5.30 4.91 -19.80
C HIS A 94 -5.76 6.09 -20.67
N LYS A 95 -6.95 6.64 -20.42
CA LYS A 95 -7.45 7.81 -21.16
C LYS A 95 -6.57 9.04 -20.96
N LEU A 96 -6.14 9.32 -19.73
CA LEU A 96 -5.26 10.44 -19.42
C LEU A 96 -3.91 10.30 -20.15
N ARG A 97 -3.33 9.10 -20.17
CA ARG A 97 -2.09 8.84 -20.92
C ARG A 97 -2.25 8.99 -22.42
N ALA A 98 -3.36 8.50 -22.98
CA ALA A 98 -3.67 8.67 -24.41
C ALA A 98 -3.84 10.16 -24.81
N GLN A 99 -4.20 11.02 -23.85
CA GLN A 99 -4.26 12.48 -24.04
C GLN A 99 -2.89 13.17 -23.88
N GLY A 100 -1.81 12.42 -23.63
CA GLY A 100 -0.46 12.95 -23.45
C GLY A 100 -0.17 13.45 -22.04
N HIS A 101 -0.99 13.10 -21.04
CA HIS A 101 -0.69 13.41 -19.64
C HIS A 101 0.23 12.38 -19.01
N ARG A 102 0.97 12.81 -17.98
CA ARG A 102 1.80 11.93 -17.17
C ARG A 102 0.96 11.35 -16.05
N VAL A 103 0.92 10.03 -15.94
CA VAL A 103 0.11 9.32 -14.92
C VAL A 103 1.01 8.41 -14.10
N VAL A 104 1.07 8.65 -12.80
CA VAL A 104 1.89 7.87 -11.88
C VAL A 104 1.07 7.39 -10.68
N VAL A 105 1.55 6.34 -10.03
CA VAL A 105 0.99 5.85 -8.77
C VAL A 105 1.92 6.23 -7.63
N LEU A 106 1.37 6.68 -6.51
CA LEU A 106 2.11 6.93 -5.27
C LEU A 106 1.44 6.19 -4.11
N SER A 107 2.05 5.12 -3.63
CA SER A 107 1.48 4.22 -2.64
C SER A 107 2.34 4.14 -1.38
N ASN A 108 1.68 4.24 -0.22
CA ASN A 108 2.27 3.73 1.01
C ASN A 108 2.10 2.21 0.99
N THR A 109 3.19 1.46 1.00
CA THR A 109 3.16 0.00 0.95
C THR A 109 4.40 -0.59 1.62
N ASN A 110 4.44 -1.92 1.67
CA ASN A 110 5.53 -2.70 2.22
C ASN A 110 5.89 -3.91 1.35
N ARG A 111 7.01 -4.57 1.67
CA ARG A 111 7.63 -5.57 0.79
C ARG A 111 6.75 -6.80 0.69
N LEU A 112 6.13 -7.20 1.81
CA LEU A 112 5.14 -8.27 1.90
C LEU A 112 3.99 -8.14 0.90
N HIS A 113 3.53 -6.92 0.61
CA HIS A 113 2.51 -6.70 -0.42
C HIS A 113 3.10 -6.65 -1.83
N THR A 114 4.32 -6.12 -1.99
CA THR A 114 4.99 -5.96 -3.30
C THR A 114 5.57 -7.22 -3.91
N THR A 115 5.71 -8.29 -3.14
CA THR A 115 6.03 -9.62 -3.70
C THR A 115 4.80 -10.31 -4.30
N PHE A 116 3.59 -9.83 -4.01
CA PHE A 116 2.33 -10.47 -4.43
C PHE A 116 1.54 -9.62 -5.44
N TRP A 117 1.44 -8.31 -5.21
CA TRP A 117 0.59 -7.42 -6.02
C TRP A 117 0.99 -7.32 -7.52
N PRO A 118 2.28 -7.30 -7.93
CA PRO A 118 2.64 -7.06 -9.33
C PRO A 118 2.17 -8.15 -10.30
N ASP A 119 2.07 -9.38 -9.80
CA ASP A 119 1.59 -10.52 -10.58
C ASP A 119 0.06 -10.61 -10.57
N GLU A 120 -0.60 -10.13 -9.50
CA GLU A 120 -2.06 -10.10 -9.40
C GLU A 120 -2.72 -8.95 -10.15
N TYR A 121 -2.06 -7.79 -10.24
CA TYR A 121 -2.61 -6.59 -10.89
C TYR A 121 -1.68 -6.01 -11.97
N PRO A 122 -1.32 -6.78 -13.01
CA PRO A 122 -0.52 -6.29 -14.13
C PRO A 122 -1.15 -5.07 -14.81
N GLU A 123 -2.46 -4.89 -14.72
CA GLU A 123 -3.21 -3.76 -15.25
C GLU A 123 -2.78 -2.42 -14.64
N VAL A 124 -2.47 -2.38 -13.33
CA VAL A 124 -2.02 -1.14 -12.68
C VAL A 124 -0.67 -0.73 -13.24
N ARG A 125 0.26 -1.69 -13.40
CA ARG A 125 1.56 -1.47 -14.01
C ARG A 125 1.44 -1.04 -15.48
N ALA A 126 0.49 -1.62 -16.21
CA ALA A 126 0.22 -1.25 -17.59
C ALA A 126 -0.42 0.15 -17.71
N ALA A 127 -1.20 0.57 -16.71
CA ALA A 127 -1.93 1.83 -16.70
C ALA A 127 -1.09 3.02 -16.24
N ALA A 128 -0.04 2.83 -15.44
CA ALA A 128 0.83 3.89 -14.95
C ALA A 128 2.11 4.05 -15.79
N ASP A 129 2.62 5.28 -15.89
CA ASP A 129 3.95 5.55 -16.46
C ASP A 129 5.08 5.24 -15.47
N ARG A 130 4.80 5.40 -14.17
CA ARG A 130 5.70 5.05 -13.07
C ARG A 130 4.93 4.76 -11.80
N ILE A 131 5.50 3.92 -10.94
CA ILE A 131 4.96 3.59 -9.62
C ILE A 131 6.00 3.96 -8.57
N TYR A 132 5.57 4.75 -7.59
CA TYR A 132 6.35 5.21 -6.46
C TYR A 132 5.86 4.51 -5.20
N LEU A 133 6.75 3.80 -4.53
CA LEU A 133 6.46 3.00 -3.35
C LEU A 133 7.21 3.56 -2.15
N SER A 134 6.50 3.84 -1.06
CA SER A 134 7.05 4.51 0.13
C SER A 134 8.34 3.86 0.66
N GLN A 135 8.36 2.53 0.71
CA GLN A 135 9.49 1.75 1.23
C GLN A 135 10.77 1.89 0.39
N GLU A 136 10.62 2.11 -0.92
CA GLU A 136 11.74 2.26 -1.85
C GLU A 136 12.28 3.68 -1.80
N MET A 137 11.40 4.62 -1.47
CA MET A 137 11.72 6.04 -1.34
C MET A 137 12.26 6.42 0.04
N GLY A 138 12.04 5.59 1.06
CA GLY A 138 12.35 5.96 2.45
C GLY A 138 11.42 7.04 3.02
N LEU A 139 10.25 7.25 2.39
CA LEU A 139 9.34 8.37 2.66
C LEU A 139 7.91 7.86 2.62
N ARG A 140 6.99 8.45 3.38
CA ARG A 140 5.58 8.04 3.35
C ARG A 140 4.62 9.21 3.28
N LYS A 141 3.43 9.00 2.72
CA LYS A 141 2.32 9.94 2.87
C LYS A 141 1.86 9.94 4.35
N PRO A 142 1.48 11.10 4.93
CA PRO A 142 1.35 12.42 4.30
C PRO A 142 2.57 13.34 4.49
N GLU A 143 3.78 12.80 4.67
CA GLU A 143 4.98 13.62 4.85
C GLU A 143 5.25 14.46 3.59
N ALA A 144 5.45 15.77 3.75
CA ALA A 144 5.60 16.68 2.60
C ALA A 144 6.71 16.26 1.62
N GLN A 145 7.77 15.63 2.15
CA GLN A 145 8.92 15.20 1.38
C GLN A 145 8.59 14.17 0.30
N ILE A 146 7.61 13.28 0.51
CA ILE A 146 7.27 12.27 -0.52
C ILE A 146 6.68 12.93 -1.76
N TYR A 147 5.81 13.92 -1.57
CA TYR A 147 5.19 14.65 -2.67
C TYR A 147 6.22 15.51 -3.41
N LEU A 148 7.08 16.20 -2.67
CA LEU A 148 8.15 17.02 -3.26
C LEU A 148 9.12 16.17 -4.08
N ARG A 149 9.47 14.96 -3.60
CA ARG A 149 10.31 14.01 -4.34
C ARG A 149 9.66 13.59 -5.66
N VAL A 150 8.37 13.23 -5.65
CA VAL A 150 7.66 12.85 -6.88
C VAL A 150 7.61 14.01 -7.88
N LEU A 151 7.30 15.22 -7.43
CA LEU A 151 7.29 16.41 -8.29
C LEU A 151 8.65 16.68 -8.94
N GLU A 152 9.74 16.57 -8.15
CA GLU A 152 11.10 16.75 -8.64
C GLU A 152 11.48 15.68 -9.68
N GLU A 153 11.21 14.40 -9.39
CA GLU A 153 11.57 13.31 -10.29
C GLU A 153 10.76 13.30 -11.59
N GLU A 154 9.50 13.73 -11.54
CA GLU A 154 8.63 13.84 -12.72
C GLU A 154 8.82 15.18 -13.46
N GLY A 155 9.48 16.16 -12.84
CA GLY A 155 9.75 17.47 -13.44
C GLY A 155 8.52 18.36 -13.58
N PHE A 156 7.53 18.24 -12.67
CA PHE A 156 6.30 19.02 -12.67
C PHE A 156 6.20 19.99 -11.50
N SER A 157 5.51 21.11 -11.73
CA SER A 157 5.12 22.03 -10.66
C SER A 157 3.90 21.46 -9.91
N ALA A 158 3.74 21.85 -8.64
CA ALA A 158 2.54 21.52 -7.87
C ALA A 158 1.25 22.07 -8.52
N ALA A 159 1.33 23.21 -9.22
CA ALA A 159 0.19 23.81 -9.92
C ALA A 159 -0.26 23.00 -11.15
N ASP A 160 0.66 22.24 -11.76
CA ASP A 160 0.40 21.38 -12.92
C ASP A 160 0.12 19.92 -12.52
N THR A 161 -0.17 19.69 -11.24
CA THR A 161 -0.31 18.35 -10.64
C THR A 161 -1.66 18.19 -9.95
N VAL A 162 -2.27 17.02 -10.15
CA VAL A 162 -3.47 16.59 -9.44
C VAL A 162 -3.16 15.29 -8.69
N PHE A 163 -3.50 15.23 -7.40
CA PHE A 163 -3.33 14.07 -6.55
C PHE A 163 -4.71 13.54 -6.12
N PHE A 164 -4.91 12.22 -6.23
CA PHE A 164 -6.11 11.50 -5.82
C PHE A 164 -5.81 10.49 -4.72
#